data_AF-A0A7K0ZJK5-F1
#
_entry.id   AF-A0A7K0ZJK5-F1
#
_cell.length_a   1.000
_cell.length_b   1.000
_cell.length_c   1.000
_cell.angle_alpha   90.00
_cell.angle_beta   90.00
_cell.angle_gamma   90.00
#
_symmetry.space_group_name_H-M   'P 1'
#
loop_
_entity.id
_entity.type
_entity.pdbx_description
1 polymer ?
#
loop_
_entity_poly.entity_id
_entity_poly.type
_entity_poly.pdbx_seq_one_letter_code
_entity_poly.pdbx_strand_id
1 'polypeptide(L)'
;MPRMSTASRTVPMSNTGEPFSRRRPRTRPPRPRRPDMAEAQRPQVAIVTGASSGIGRACALAMDAAGMRLVIVGRSRERLEALAPFLSHEPVVVAGDVADPATTAQAVGRALESFGWLDILLANAGLYLPDRGWEVAPERVTEIVTTNVLGVMHGVHAALPTLIAQGAGDIVVT
;
A
#
# COMPACT_ATOMS: atom_id res chain seq x y z
N MET A 1 -4.55 -50.50 -53.28
CA MET A 1 -4.92 -49.12 -52.87
C MET A 1 -3.91 -48.62 -51.84
N PRO A 2 -3.29 -47.45 -52.03
CA PRO A 2 -2.08 -47.05 -51.31
C PRO A 2 -2.37 -46.31 -49.99
N ARG A 3 -1.43 -46.45 -49.05
CA ARG A 3 -1.43 -45.87 -47.71
C ARG A 3 -1.29 -44.34 -47.76
N MET A 4 -2.15 -43.61 -47.05
CA MET A 4 -1.97 -42.18 -46.79
C MET A 4 -1.01 -41.96 -45.63
N SER A 5 0.07 -41.26 -45.94
CA SER A 5 1.10 -40.73 -45.06
C SER A 5 0.61 -39.44 -44.40
N THR A 6 0.58 -39.38 -43.07
CA THR A 6 0.35 -38.14 -42.32
C THR A 6 1.69 -37.48 -42.03
N ALA A 7 2.02 -36.50 -42.86
CA ALA A 7 3.22 -35.67 -42.72
C ALA A 7 3.13 -34.76 -41.48
N SER A 8 4.10 -34.93 -40.59
CA SER A 8 4.43 -33.97 -39.53
C SER A 8 4.86 -32.65 -40.18
N ARG A 9 4.03 -31.60 -40.05
CA ARG A 9 4.40 -30.24 -40.46
C ARG A 9 5.30 -29.63 -39.40
N THR A 10 6.60 -29.63 -39.67
CA THR A 10 7.60 -28.85 -38.95
C THR A 10 7.39 -27.37 -39.27
N VAL A 11 7.11 -26.55 -38.26
CA VAL A 11 7.11 -25.08 -38.38
C VAL A 11 8.56 -24.60 -38.36
N PRO A 12 9.04 -23.83 -39.36
CA PRO A 12 10.39 -23.27 -39.30
C PRO A 12 10.41 -22.13 -38.27
N MET A 13 11.28 -22.24 -37.26
CA MET A 13 11.62 -21.11 -36.41
C MET A 13 12.47 -20.12 -37.21
N SER A 14 11.84 -19.07 -37.74
CA SER A 14 12.57 -17.93 -38.27
C SER A 14 13.08 -17.09 -37.10
N ASN A 15 14.35 -17.33 -36.74
CA ASN A 15 15.08 -16.51 -35.77
C ASN A 15 15.49 -15.18 -36.43
N THR A 16 14.57 -14.22 -36.51
CA THR A 16 14.92 -12.82 -36.79
C THR A 16 15.38 -12.17 -35.49
N GLY A 17 16.67 -12.35 -35.17
CA GLY A 17 17.33 -11.70 -34.05
C GLY A 17 17.48 -10.20 -34.27
N GLU A 18 16.42 -9.46 -33.99
CA GLU A 18 16.55 -8.04 -33.63
C GLU A 18 17.18 -7.99 -32.23
N PRO A 19 18.38 -7.40 -32.05
CA PRO A 19 18.99 -7.32 -30.74
C PRO A 19 18.08 -6.52 -29.81
N PHE A 20 17.79 -7.09 -28.64
CA PHE A 20 17.07 -6.45 -27.54
C PHE A 20 17.73 -5.10 -27.26
N SER A 21 17.17 -4.02 -27.84
CA SER A 21 17.65 -2.67 -27.65
C SER A 21 17.62 -2.40 -26.15
N ARG A 22 18.81 -2.27 -25.55
CA ARG A 22 18.98 -1.85 -24.16
C ARG A 22 18.35 -0.47 -24.04
N ARG A 23 17.06 -0.41 -23.71
CA ARG A 23 16.40 0.84 -23.32
C ARG A 23 17.25 1.40 -22.19
N ARG A 24 17.86 2.57 -22.41
CA ARG A 24 18.58 3.28 -21.34
C ARG A 24 17.64 3.34 -20.14
N PRO A 25 18.09 3.03 -18.92
CA PRO A 25 17.27 3.25 -17.74
C PRO A 25 16.81 4.70 -17.79
N ARG A 26 15.49 4.92 -17.85
CA ARG A 26 14.94 6.25 -17.70
C ARG A 26 15.44 6.74 -16.35
N THR A 27 16.36 7.69 -16.36
CA THR A 27 16.75 8.37 -15.14
C THR A 27 15.46 8.98 -14.59
N ARG A 28 15.01 8.49 -13.44
CA ARG A 28 13.89 9.09 -12.74
C ARG A 28 14.26 10.56 -12.57
N PRO A 29 13.41 11.51 -13.00
CA PRO A 29 13.70 12.92 -12.74
C PRO A 29 13.94 13.09 -11.24
N PRO A 30 14.91 13.91 -10.83
CA PRO A 30 15.12 14.20 -9.42
C PRO A 30 13.77 14.59 -8.83
N ARG A 31 13.38 13.95 -7.72
CA ARG A 31 12.18 14.35 -7.00
C ARG A 31 12.29 15.86 -6.79
N PRO A 32 11.24 16.66 -7.06
CA PRO A 32 11.28 18.07 -6.72
C PRO A 32 11.71 18.17 -5.25
N ARG A 33 12.78 18.94 -5.00
CA ARG A 33 13.21 19.20 -3.63
C ARG A 33 12.00 19.76 -2.90
N ARG A 34 11.69 19.22 -1.71
CA ARG A 34 10.73 19.89 -0.83
C ARG A 34 11.19 21.34 -0.68
N PRO A 35 10.32 22.35 -0.84
CA PRO A 35 10.69 23.74 -0.63
C PRO A 35 11.34 23.91 0.74
N ASP A 36 12.31 24.81 0.83
CA ASP A 36 12.95 25.18 2.09
C ASP A 36 11.89 25.60 3.13
N MET A 37 12.20 25.36 4.41
CA MET A 37 11.37 25.54 5.60
C MET A 37 11.00 27.02 5.89
N ALA A 38 10.36 27.73 4.96
CA ALA A 38 10.02 29.14 5.10
C ALA A 38 8.66 29.55 4.48
N GLU A 39 8.01 28.71 3.69
CA GLU A 39 6.57 28.90 3.38
C GLU A 39 5.75 28.05 4.35
N ALA A 40 4.63 28.58 4.84
CA ALA A 40 3.73 27.85 5.74
C ALA A 40 3.18 26.60 5.04
N GLN A 41 3.95 25.51 5.10
CA GLN A 41 3.65 24.26 4.42
C GLN A 41 2.51 23.60 5.19
N ARG A 42 1.39 23.39 4.52
CA ARG A 42 0.26 22.60 5.04
C ARG A 42 0.77 21.27 5.66
N PRO A 43 0.18 20.81 6.78
CA PRO A 43 0.67 19.62 7.50
C PRO A 43 0.35 18.34 6.73
N GLN A 44 1.37 17.53 6.40
CA GLN A 44 1.18 16.32 5.58
C GLN A 44 0.12 15.37 6.15
N VAL A 45 -0.60 14.68 5.27
CA VAL A 45 -1.65 13.72 5.64
C VAL A 45 -1.18 12.30 5.35
N ALA A 46 -1.23 11.45 6.39
CA ALA A 46 -0.84 10.04 6.29
C ALA A 46 -1.98 9.11 6.70
N ILE A 47 -2.19 8.05 5.90
CA ILE A 47 -2.98 6.88 6.28
C ILE A 47 -2.01 5.83 6.83
N VAL A 48 -2.29 5.32 8.03
CA VAL A 48 -1.51 4.24 8.65
C VAL A 48 -2.40 3.03 8.90
N THR A 49 -2.15 1.94 8.18
CA THR A 49 -2.85 0.67 8.42
C THR A 49 -2.14 -0.17 9.48
N GLY A 50 -2.90 -0.89 10.30
CA GLY A 50 -2.35 -1.60 11.45
C GLY A 50 -1.88 -0.67 12.58
N ALA A 51 -2.47 0.53 12.67
CA ALA A 51 -2.03 1.58 13.60
C ALA A 51 -2.28 1.25 15.09
N SER A 52 -3.08 0.23 15.41
CA SER A 52 -3.48 -0.09 16.78
C SER A 52 -2.40 -0.78 17.63
N SER A 53 -1.27 -1.18 17.03
CA SER A 53 -0.17 -1.84 17.76
C SER A 53 1.15 -1.84 16.98
N GLY A 54 2.23 -2.30 17.63
CA GLY A 54 3.50 -2.61 16.99
C GLY A 54 4.11 -1.45 16.19
N ILE A 55 4.66 -1.79 15.02
CA ILE A 55 5.31 -0.85 14.10
C ILE A 55 4.33 0.25 13.64
N GLY A 56 3.10 -0.13 13.28
CA GLY A 56 2.08 0.84 12.85
C GLY A 56 1.78 1.90 13.90
N ARG A 57 1.63 1.50 15.17
CA ARG A 57 1.44 2.44 16.29
C ARG A 57 2.65 3.36 16.46
N ALA A 58 3.86 2.80 16.43
CA ALA A 58 5.09 3.58 16.57
C ALA A 58 5.26 4.59 15.42
N CYS A 59 4.97 4.18 14.18
CA CYS A 59 4.97 5.06 13.03
C CYS A 59 3.92 6.16 13.13
N ALA A 60 2.70 5.86 13.59
CA ALA A 60 1.66 6.86 13.81
C ALA A 60 2.13 7.94 14.80
N LEU A 61 2.68 7.53 15.95
CA LEU A 61 3.24 8.47 16.94
C LEU A 61 4.37 9.33 16.35
N ALA A 62 5.30 8.72 15.60
CA ALA A 62 6.41 9.43 14.99
C ALA A 62 5.96 10.41 13.89
N MET A 63 4.94 10.04 13.10
CA MET A 63 4.37 10.90 12.06
C MET A 63 3.62 12.09 12.66
N ASP A 64 2.82 11.87 13.71
CA ASP A 64 2.16 12.97 14.43
C ASP A 64 3.18 13.92 15.10
N ALA A 65 4.23 13.39 15.72
CA ALA A 65 5.32 14.19 16.29
C ALA A 65 6.06 15.03 15.22
N ALA A 66 6.03 14.60 13.96
CA ALA A 66 6.53 15.35 12.81
C ALA A 66 5.51 16.38 12.25
N GLY A 67 4.37 16.58 12.92
CA GLY A 67 3.33 17.53 12.54
C GLY A 67 2.34 17.03 11.50
N MET A 68 2.29 15.72 11.23
CA MET A 68 1.36 15.15 10.26
C MET A 68 -0.05 14.97 10.82
N ARG A 69 -1.05 15.04 9.95
CA ARG A 69 -2.44 14.66 10.25
C ARG A 69 -2.66 13.21 9.85
N LEU A 70 -3.34 12.45 10.72
CA LEU A 70 -3.41 11.00 10.57
C LEU A 70 -4.83 10.50 10.32
N VAL A 71 -4.92 9.53 9.42
CA VAL A 71 -6.01 8.55 9.38
C VAL A 71 -5.46 7.22 9.87
N ILE A 72 -5.97 6.73 11.00
CA ILE A 72 -5.51 5.48 11.61
C ILE A 72 -6.52 4.36 11.32
N VAL A 73 -6.00 3.25 10.77
CA VAL A 73 -6.81 2.13 10.28
C VAL A 73 -6.45 0.84 11.03
N GLY A 74 -7.47 0.09 11.42
CA GLY A 74 -7.31 -1.22 12.06
C GLY A 74 -8.65 -1.83 12.46
N ARG A 75 -8.65 -3.13 12.81
CA ARG A 75 -9.90 -3.88 13.07
C ARG A 75 -10.62 -3.46 14.36
N SER A 76 -9.87 -3.15 15.41
CA SER A 76 -10.44 -2.78 16.71
C SER A 76 -10.53 -1.26 16.85
N ARG A 77 -11.75 -0.73 16.78
CA ARG A 77 -12.06 0.68 17.05
C ARG A 77 -11.51 1.13 18.40
N GLU A 78 -11.80 0.37 19.45
CA GLU A 78 -11.36 0.66 20.82
C GLU A 78 -9.84 0.85 20.92
N ARG A 79 -9.06 -0.04 20.30
CA ARG A 79 -7.58 0.07 20.33
C ARG A 79 -7.06 1.26 19.52
N LEU A 80 -7.76 1.67 18.46
CA LEU A 80 -7.42 2.89 17.71
C LEU A 80 -7.75 4.13 18.53
N GLU A 81 -8.91 4.16 19.18
CA GLU A 81 -9.33 5.26 20.05
C GLU A 81 -8.41 5.38 21.27
N ALA A 82 -7.91 4.26 21.81
CA ALA A 82 -6.90 4.24 22.86
C ALA A 82 -5.52 4.80 22.41
N LEU A 83 -5.26 4.92 21.11
CA LEU A 83 -4.07 5.61 20.60
C LEU A 83 -4.24 7.14 20.59
N ALA A 84 -5.46 7.65 20.39
CA ALA A 84 -5.72 9.09 20.21
C ALA A 84 -5.16 9.98 21.34
N PRO A 85 -5.22 9.62 22.64
CA PRO A 85 -4.64 10.43 23.71
C PRO A 85 -3.11 10.59 23.66
N PHE A 86 -2.42 9.78 22.86
CA PHE A 86 -0.96 9.85 22.68
C PHE A 86 -0.54 10.66 21.45
N LEU A 87 -1.51 11.18 20.69
CA LEU A 87 -1.27 12.02 19.52
C LEU A 87 -1.53 13.48 19.87
N SER A 88 -0.74 14.37 19.27
CA SER A 88 -0.87 15.82 19.41
C SER A 88 -2.10 16.34 18.68
N HIS A 89 -2.49 15.68 17.59
CA HIS A 89 -3.70 15.99 16.82
C HIS A 89 -4.70 14.85 16.88
N GLU A 90 -5.98 15.17 16.94
CA GLU A 90 -7.04 14.16 16.86
C GLU A 90 -6.99 13.44 15.51
N PRO A 91 -6.80 12.11 15.50
CA PRO A 91 -6.75 11.34 14.27
C PRO A 91 -8.16 11.04 13.75
N VAL A 92 -8.26 10.81 12.44
CA VAL A 92 -9.46 10.19 11.87
C VAL A 92 -9.38 8.68 12.08
N VAL A 93 -10.38 8.11 12.75
CA VAL A 93 -10.42 6.67 13.06
C VAL A 93 -11.27 5.92 12.04
N VAL A 94 -10.65 4.95 11.35
CA VAL A 94 -11.34 4.01 10.44
C VAL A 94 -11.18 2.59 10.98
N ALA A 95 -12.27 2.05 11.52
CA ALA A 95 -12.32 0.69 12.02
C ALA A 95 -12.75 -0.25 10.88
N GLY A 96 -11.91 -1.22 10.54
CA GLY A 96 -12.18 -2.17 9.47
C GLY A 96 -10.99 -3.11 9.20
N ASP A 97 -11.23 -4.12 8.37
CA ASP A 97 -10.20 -5.04 7.89
C ASP A 97 -9.71 -4.62 6.50
N VAL A 98 -8.39 -4.49 6.32
CA VAL A 98 -7.79 -4.14 5.02
C VAL A 98 -7.99 -5.24 3.97
N ALA A 99 -8.28 -6.47 4.41
CA ALA A 99 -8.75 -7.54 3.54
C ALA A 99 -10.02 -7.16 2.76
N ASP A 100 -10.86 -6.27 3.31
CA ASP A 100 -12.00 -5.68 2.63
C ASP A 100 -11.57 -4.38 1.91
N PRO A 101 -11.67 -4.30 0.57
CA PRO A 101 -11.32 -3.10 -0.17
C PRO A 101 -12.14 -1.86 0.24
N ALA A 102 -13.34 -2.04 0.81
CA ALA A 102 -14.16 -0.94 1.30
C ALA A 102 -13.47 -0.18 2.46
N THR A 103 -12.71 -0.88 3.31
CA THR A 103 -11.98 -0.27 4.43
C THR A 103 -10.94 0.73 3.94
N THR A 104 -10.14 0.35 2.94
CA THR A 104 -9.10 1.24 2.41
C THR A 104 -9.68 2.36 1.57
N ALA A 105 -10.78 2.11 0.84
CA ALA A 105 -11.51 3.16 0.14
C ALA A 105 -12.09 4.19 1.12
N GLN A 106 -12.68 3.73 2.23
CA GLN A 106 -13.17 4.59 3.30
C GLN A 106 -12.03 5.41 3.93
N ALA A 107 -10.86 4.81 4.17
CA ALA A 107 -9.72 5.53 4.73
C ALA A 107 -9.27 6.70 3.84
N VAL A 108 -9.17 6.48 2.53
CA VAL A 108 -8.85 7.53 1.56
C VAL A 108 -9.95 8.58 1.50
N GLY A 109 -11.22 8.18 1.41
CA GLY A 109 -12.36 9.10 1.41
C GLY A 109 -12.37 10.00 2.64
N ARG A 110 -12.18 9.43 3.83
CA ARG A 110 -12.14 10.18 5.10
C ARG A 110 -10.93 11.11 5.20
N ALA A 111 -9.78 10.76 4.61
CA ALA A 111 -8.64 11.66 4.50
C ALA A 111 -8.99 12.89 3.66
N LEU A 112 -9.61 12.68 2.49
CA LEU A 112 -10.01 13.74 1.58
C LEU A 112 -11.12 14.63 2.17
N GLU A 113 -12.12 14.03 2.83
CA GLU A 113 -13.19 14.78 3.50
C GLU A 113 -12.67 15.64 4.65
N SER A 114 -11.76 15.10 5.47
CA SER A 114 -11.32 15.77 6.70
C SER A 114 -10.20 16.78 6.44
N PHE A 115 -9.34 16.52 5.47
CA PHE A 115 -8.12 17.30 5.25
C PHE A 115 -8.02 17.89 3.84
N GLY A 116 -8.66 17.29 2.84
CA GLY A 116 -8.64 17.72 1.43
C GLY A 116 -7.55 17.07 0.56
N TRP A 117 -6.72 16.21 1.13
CA TRP A 117 -5.53 15.64 0.46
C TRP A 117 -5.01 14.39 1.17
N LEU A 118 -4.10 13.69 0.51
CA LEU A 118 -3.37 12.54 1.04
C LEU A 118 -1.93 12.57 0.52
N ASP A 119 -0.90 12.52 1.36
CA ASP A 119 0.49 12.41 0.89
C ASP A 119 1.06 11.01 1.03
N ILE A 120 0.72 10.33 2.12
CA ILE A 120 1.39 9.11 2.52
C ILE A 120 0.37 8.01 2.77
N LEU A 121 0.56 6.87 2.11
CA LEU A 121 -0.02 5.61 2.54
C LEU A 121 1.08 4.75 3.16
N LEU A 122 0.98 4.48 4.46
CA LEU A 122 1.74 3.43 5.12
C LEU A 122 0.87 2.18 5.21
N ALA A 123 1.03 1.29 4.23
CA ALA A 123 0.37 -0.01 4.17
C ALA A 123 1.14 -1.00 5.06
N ASN A 124 0.88 -0.95 6.37
CA ASN A 124 1.60 -1.69 7.40
C ASN A 124 0.78 -2.83 8.04
N ALA A 125 -0.55 -2.84 7.89
CA ALA A 125 -1.39 -3.91 8.43
C ALA A 125 -0.87 -5.28 7.97
N GLY A 126 -0.54 -6.13 8.94
CA GLY A 126 0.06 -7.42 8.68
C GLY A 126 -0.13 -8.40 9.83
N LEU A 127 -0.10 -9.68 9.48
CA LEU A 127 -0.11 -10.82 10.39
C LEU A 127 1.20 -11.58 10.25
N TYR A 128 1.65 -12.14 11.37
CA TYR A 128 2.82 -13.01 11.43
C TYR A 128 2.40 -14.38 11.95
N LEU A 129 2.88 -15.45 11.32
CA LEU A 129 2.70 -16.83 11.76
C LEU A 129 4.05 -17.35 12.28
N PRO A 130 4.17 -17.63 13.59
CA PRO A 130 5.41 -18.11 14.18
C PRO A 130 5.63 -19.61 14.02
N ASP A 131 4.61 -20.36 13.58
CA ASP A 131 4.63 -21.81 13.50
C ASP A 131 5.52 -22.34 12.37
N ARG A 132 5.89 -23.63 12.43
CA ARG A 132 6.59 -24.28 11.33
C ARG A 132 5.65 -24.40 10.14
N GLY A 133 6.15 -24.22 8.92
CA GLY A 133 5.30 -24.12 7.73
C GLY A 133 4.35 -25.31 7.50
N TRP A 134 4.72 -26.53 7.92
CA TRP A 134 3.87 -27.73 7.81
C TRP A 134 2.86 -27.90 8.97
N GLU A 135 2.96 -27.10 10.02
CA GLU A 135 2.05 -27.08 11.18
C GLU A 135 0.95 -26.01 11.01
N VAL A 136 1.15 -25.08 10.09
CA VAL A 136 0.19 -24.00 9.81
C VAL A 136 -1.04 -24.55 9.09
N ALA A 137 -2.22 -24.31 9.64
CA ALA A 137 -3.47 -24.61 8.98
C ALA A 137 -3.61 -23.80 7.67
N PRO A 138 -4.05 -24.40 6.54
CA PRO A 138 -4.19 -23.69 5.26
C PRO A 138 -5.00 -22.39 5.31
N GLU A 139 -5.99 -22.32 6.21
CA GLU A 139 -6.83 -21.15 6.44
C GLU A 139 -6.00 -19.96 6.97
N ARG A 140 -5.04 -20.23 7.86
CA ARG A 140 -4.14 -19.22 8.42
C ARG A 140 -3.17 -18.67 7.37
N VAL A 141 -2.71 -19.52 6.45
CA VAL A 141 -1.92 -19.08 5.28
C VAL A 141 -2.75 -18.12 4.43
N THR A 142 -4.01 -18.49 4.17
CA THR A 142 -4.94 -17.67 3.39
C THR A 142 -5.14 -16.31 4.07
N GLU A 143 -5.38 -16.29 5.39
CA GLU A 143 -5.50 -15.04 6.16
C GLU A 143 -4.26 -14.13 6.01
N ILE A 144 -3.04 -14.69 6.11
CA ILE A 144 -1.80 -13.91 5.89
C ILE A 144 -1.79 -13.28 4.50
N VAL A 145 -2.11 -14.07 3.46
CA VAL A 145 -2.08 -13.56 2.08
C VAL A 145 -3.14 -12.48 1.90
N THR A 146 -4.34 -12.68 2.43
CA THR A 146 -5.42 -11.70 2.33
C THR A 146 -5.07 -10.40 3.06
N THR A 147 -4.51 -10.45 4.27
CA THR A 147 -4.12 -9.23 4.99
C THR A 147 -2.86 -8.59 4.41
N ASN A 148 -1.76 -9.33 4.31
CA ASN A 148 -0.44 -8.78 4.04
C ASN A 148 -0.21 -8.47 2.55
N VAL A 149 -0.91 -9.17 1.65
CA VAL A 149 -0.78 -8.96 0.19
C VAL A 149 -1.99 -8.23 -0.34
N LEU A 150 -3.19 -8.82 -0.23
CA LEU A 150 -4.38 -8.18 -0.81
C LEU A 150 -4.70 -6.87 -0.09
N GLY A 151 -4.56 -6.79 1.23
CA GLY A 151 -4.77 -5.55 1.98
C GLY A 151 -3.83 -4.41 1.55
N VAL A 152 -2.57 -4.71 1.23
CA VAL A 152 -1.64 -3.75 0.64
C VAL A 152 -2.14 -3.31 -0.75
N MET A 153 -2.51 -4.26 -1.60
CA MET A 153 -2.98 -3.97 -2.96
C MET A 153 -4.27 -3.14 -2.95
N HIS A 154 -5.20 -3.39 -2.03
CA HIS A 154 -6.41 -2.58 -1.84
C HIS A 154 -6.05 -1.15 -1.42
N GLY A 155 -5.14 -0.99 -0.46
CA GLY A 155 -4.63 0.31 -0.04
C GLY A 155 -4.03 1.10 -1.18
N VAL A 156 -3.12 0.48 -1.95
CA VAL A 156 -2.50 1.08 -3.13
C VAL A 156 -3.57 1.46 -4.15
N HIS A 157 -4.48 0.55 -4.49
CA HIS A 157 -5.54 0.80 -5.46
C HIS A 157 -6.42 1.98 -5.05
N ALA A 158 -6.75 2.10 -3.77
CA ALA A 158 -7.56 3.21 -3.25
C ALA A 158 -6.81 4.55 -3.25
N ALA A 159 -5.54 4.57 -2.84
CA ALA A 159 -4.78 5.82 -2.68
C ALA A 159 -4.18 6.34 -4.00
N LEU A 160 -3.76 5.44 -4.90
CA LEU A 160 -2.96 5.79 -6.06
C LEU A 160 -3.62 6.80 -7.02
N PRO A 161 -4.94 6.74 -7.33
CA PRO A 161 -5.58 7.76 -8.15
C PRO A 161 -5.43 9.18 -7.58
N THR A 162 -5.60 9.33 -6.26
CA THR A 162 -5.42 10.60 -5.56
C THR A 162 -3.97 11.09 -5.67
N LEU A 163 -2.99 10.22 -5.38
CA LEU A 163 -1.58 10.59 -5.42
C LEU A 163 -1.13 10.98 -6.83
N ILE A 164 -1.62 10.28 -7.86
CA ILE A 164 -1.36 10.61 -9.26
C ILE A 164 -1.98 11.96 -9.62
N ALA A 165 -3.25 12.20 -9.27
CA ALA A 165 -3.94 13.45 -9.57
C ALA A 165 -3.25 14.67 -8.92
N GLN A 166 -2.71 14.49 -7.71
CA GLN A 166 -1.93 15.51 -7.01
C GLN A 166 -0.52 15.70 -7.59
N GLY A 167 -0.01 14.75 -8.39
CA GLY A 167 1.36 14.75 -8.90
C GLY A 167 2.44 14.47 -7.85
N ALA A 168 2.06 14.08 -6.62
CA ALA A 168 2.96 13.83 -5.51
C ALA A 168 2.33 12.86 -4.49
N GLY A 169 3.21 12.11 -3.81
CA GLY A 169 2.85 11.18 -2.75
C GLY A 169 3.86 10.06 -2.59
N ASP A 170 3.83 9.40 -1.45
CA ASP A 170 4.65 8.23 -1.14
C ASP A 170 3.76 7.08 -0.65
N ILE A 171 4.06 5.87 -1.14
CA ILE A 171 3.49 4.63 -0.62
C ILE A 171 4.64 3.85 0.01
N VAL A 172 4.45 3.46 1.27
CA VAL A 172 5.39 2.66 2.04
C VAL A 172 4.70 1.36 2.42
N VAL A 173 5.37 0.24 2.16
CA VAL A 173 4.89 -1.12 2.47
C VAL A 173 5.92 -1.78 3.38
N THR A 174 5.45 -2.52 4.38
CA THR A 174 6.29 -3.27 5.34
C THR A 174 6.09 -4.76 5.21
#